data_AF-A0A7K0M447-F1
#
_entry.id   AF-A0A7K0M447-F1
#
_cell.length_a   1.000
_cell.length_b   1.000
_cell.length_c   1.000
_cell.angle_alpha   90.00
_cell.angle_beta   90.00
_cell.angle_gamma   90.00
#
_symmetry.space_group_name_H-M   'P 1'
#
loop_
_entity.id
_entity.type
_entity.pdbx_description
1 polymer ?
#
loop_
_entity_poly.entity_id
_entity_poly.type
_entity_poly.pdbx_seq_one_letter_code
_entity_poly.pdbx_strand_id
1 'polypeptide(L)'
;MRHNRQPVHDRYHHVVKQATYAVQDNHAFWEGRSLRAWTDVLVDTLVAEFDPVSIILFGSLATESDGPDSDIDLLVVLDDAPLADRRRTMVEMRRVTRGVAAPHDLLVTSIADFERNSARPGTTEYEPAQHGVAVYERVAA
;
A
#
# COMPACT_ATOMS: atom_id res chain seq x y z
N MET A 1 -33.67 -12.37 -12.81
CA MET A 1 -32.25 -12.23 -12.40
C MET A 1 -31.79 -10.82 -12.77
N ARG A 2 -31.78 -9.88 -11.82
CA ARG A 2 -31.42 -8.48 -12.09
C ARG A 2 -29.90 -8.32 -11.93
N HIS A 3 -29.22 -7.99 -13.03
CA HIS A 3 -27.83 -7.56 -13.01
C HIS A 3 -27.79 -6.14 -12.44
N ASN A 4 -27.33 -5.99 -11.19
CA ASN A 4 -27.11 -4.68 -10.60
C ASN A 4 -25.67 -4.24 -10.87
N ARG A 5 -25.40 -3.78 -12.11
CA ARG A 5 -24.20 -2.98 -12.39
C ARG A 5 -24.48 -1.57 -11.87
N GLN A 6 -23.99 -1.26 -10.67
CA GLN A 6 -23.91 0.13 -10.21
C GLN A 6 -22.64 0.77 -10.81
N PRO A 7 -22.70 2.03 -11.27
CA PRO A 7 -21.53 2.74 -11.76
C PRO A 7 -20.63 3.12 -10.57
N VAL A 8 -19.36 2.74 -10.67
CA VAL A 8 -18.32 2.99 -9.65
C VAL A 8 -18.01 4.48 -9.63
N HIS A 9 -18.06 5.07 -8.43
CA HIS A 9 -17.88 6.50 -8.19
C HIS A 9 -16.48 6.98 -8.59
N ASP A 10 -16.44 8.22 -9.06
CA ASP A 10 -15.44 8.76 -9.97
C ASP A 10 -14.16 9.26 -9.25
N ARG A 11 -13.25 8.36 -8.85
CA ARG A 11 -11.88 8.73 -8.44
C ARG A 11 -10.75 7.99 -9.15
N TYR A 12 -11.03 6.91 -9.89
CA TYR A 12 -9.99 6.05 -10.48
C TYR A 12 -10.13 5.79 -12.00
N HIS A 13 -11.04 6.50 -12.70
CA HIS A 13 -11.47 6.18 -14.08
C HIS A 13 -10.38 6.19 -15.16
N HIS A 14 -9.18 6.71 -14.90
CA HIS A 14 -8.13 6.80 -15.91
C HIS A 14 -7.08 5.68 -15.90
N VAL A 15 -7.04 4.81 -14.89
CA VAL A 15 -6.02 3.73 -14.78
C VAL A 15 -6.62 2.31 -14.79
N VAL A 16 -7.90 2.16 -14.46
CA VAL A 16 -8.53 0.87 -14.10
C VAL A 16 -9.26 0.20 -15.28
N LYS A 17 -8.83 0.40 -16.53
CA LYS A 17 -9.68 0.04 -17.69
C LYS A 17 -9.95 -1.45 -17.91
N GLN A 18 -9.35 -2.38 -17.16
CA GLN A 18 -9.62 -3.83 -17.31
C GLN A 18 -9.80 -4.61 -16.01
N ALA A 19 -9.74 -3.98 -14.83
CA ALA A 19 -9.79 -4.73 -13.58
C ALA A 19 -11.23 -5.18 -13.23
N THR A 20 -11.44 -6.46 -12.94
CA THR A 20 -12.72 -6.96 -12.40
C THR A 20 -12.85 -6.58 -10.93
N TYR A 21 -13.92 -5.88 -10.57
CA TYR A 21 -14.23 -5.48 -9.19
C TYR A 21 -15.49 -6.20 -8.68
N ALA A 22 -15.45 -6.65 -7.42
CA ALA A 22 -16.58 -7.21 -6.70
C ALA A 22 -16.56 -6.81 -5.22
N VAL A 23 -17.72 -6.83 -4.59
CA VAL A 23 -17.85 -6.68 -3.13
C VAL A 23 -18.43 -7.96 -2.57
N GLN A 24 -17.77 -8.52 -1.56
CA GLN A 24 -18.26 -9.67 -0.82
C GLN A 24 -18.08 -9.41 0.67
N ASP A 25 -19.15 -9.62 1.46
CA ASP A 25 -19.14 -9.45 2.91
C ASP A 25 -18.60 -8.09 3.37
N ASN A 26 -18.93 -7.03 2.64
CA ASN A 26 -18.43 -5.65 2.83
C ASN A 26 -16.95 -5.42 2.50
N HIS A 27 -16.25 -6.38 1.90
CA HIS A 27 -14.85 -6.23 1.49
C HIS A 27 -14.69 -6.11 -0.03
N ALA A 28 -13.71 -5.33 -0.46
CA ALA A 28 -13.35 -5.14 -1.87
C ALA A 28 -12.52 -6.31 -2.41
N PHE A 29 -12.90 -6.78 -3.61
CA PHE A 29 -12.17 -7.78 -4.37
C PHE A 29 -11.82 -7.23 -5.76
N TRP A 30 -10.55 -7.37 -6.13
CA TRP A 30 -9.99 -6.95 -7.41
C TRP A 30 -9.39 -8.18 -8.10
N GLU A 31 -9.81 -8.48 -9.33
CA GLU A 31 -9.46 -9.72 -10.05
C GLU A 31 -9.69 -10.99 -9.22
N GLY A 32 -10.78 -11.00 -8.45
CA GLY A 32 -11.14 -12.12 -7.57
C GLY A 32 -10.27 -12.30 -6.33
N ARG A 33 -9.36 -11.35 -6.03
CA ARG A 33 -8.51 -11.35 -4.83
C ARG A 33 -8.91 -10.22 -3.90
N SER A 34 -8.83 -10.46 -2.59
CA SER A 34 -9.03 -9.41 -1.58
C SER A 34 -7.87 -8.40 -1.58
N LEU A 35 -8.06 -7.24 -0.96
CA LEU A 35 -6.98 -6.27 -0.76
C LEU A 35 -5.80 -6.86 0.03
N ARG A 36 -6.07 -7.70 1.04
CA ARG A 36 -5.02 -8.43 1.77
C ARG A 36 -4.18 -9.33 0.85
N ALA A 37 -4.82 -10.10 -0.03
CA ALA A 37 -4.09 -10.95 -0.97
C ALA A 37 -3.28 -10.15 -2.01
N TRP A 38 -3.71 -8.92 -2.33
CA TRP A 38 -2.93 -8.00 -3.15
C TRP A 38 -1.78 -7.33 -2.38
N THR A 39 -1.87 -7.25 -1.05
CA THR A 39 -0.79 -6.74 -0.20
C THR A 39 0.45 -7.62 -0.33
N ASP A 40 0.28 -8.94 -0.34
CA ASP A 40 1.39 -9.89 -0.53
C ASP A 40 2.12 -9.65 -1.87
N VAL A 41 1.36 -9.42 -2.96
CA VAL A 41 1.94 -9.13 -4.28
C VAL A 41 2.73 -7.82 -4.27
N LEU A 42 2.21 -6.79 -3.60
CA LEU A 42 2.90 -5.51 -3.45
C LEU A 42 4.19 -5.68 -2.63
N VAL A 43 4.12 -6.39 -1.51
CA VAL A 43 5.28 -6.68 -0.65
C VAL A 43 6.35 -7.41 -1.44
N ASP A 44 6.03 -8.50 -2.14
CA ASP A 44 6.98 -9.27 -2.95
C ASP A 44 7.64 -8.39 -4.03
N THR A 45 6.85 -7.56 -4.71
CA THR A 45 7.35 -6.63 -5.73
C THR A 45 8.31 -5.60 -5.14
N LEU A 46 7.94 -5.00 -4.01
CA LEU A 46 8.73 -3.96 -3.36
C LEU A 46 10.02 -4.54 -2.75
N VAL A 47 9.96 -5.74 -2.18
CA VAL A 47 11.13 -6.46 -1.66
C VAL A 47 12.12 -6.75 -2.77
N ALA A 48 11.65 -7.28 -3.90
CA ALA A 48 12.50 -7.62 -5.04
C ALA A 48 13.18 -6.40 -5.68
N GLU A 49 12.48 -5.26 -5.77
CA GLU A 49 12.96 -4.09 -6.52
C GLU A 49 13.72 -3.07 -5.65
N PHE A 50 13.47 -3.01 -4.34
CA PHE A 50 14.01 -1.96 -3.47
C PHE A 50 14.79 -2.44 -2.25
N ASP A 51 14.79 -3.74 -1.95
CA ASP A 51 15.44 -4.31 -0.74
C ASP A 51 15.18 -3.48 0.53
N PRO A 52 13.91 -3.31 0.94
CA PRO A 52 13.57 -2.48 2.08
C PRO A 52 14.06 -3.07 3.39
N VAL A 53 14.18 -2.21 4.40
CA VAL A 53 14.43 -2.61 5.78
C VAL A 53 13.15 -3.20 6.38
N SER A 54 12.02 -2.53 6.13
CA SER A 54 10.70 -2.96 6.59
C SER A 54 9.62 -2.42 5.67
N ILE A 55 8.49 -3.13 5.59
CA ILE A 55 7.25 -2.65 4.98
C ILE A 55 6.16 -2.75 6.03
N ILE A 56 5.48 -1.62 6.27
CA ILE A 56 4.42 -1.50 7.26
C ILE A 56 3.11 -1.25 6.52
N LEU A 57 2.13 -2.15 6.71
CA LEU A 57 0.75 -1.95 6.30
C LEU A 57 0.07 -1.05 7.33
N PHE A 58 -0.63 -0.03 6.88
CA PHE A 58 -1.35 0.89 7.77
C PHE A 58 -2.76 1.19 7.25
N GLY A 59 -3.45 2.15 7.86
CA GLY A 59 -4.78 2.56 7.44
C GLY A 59 -5.84 1.47 7.66
N SER A 60 -6.89 1.51 6.85
CA SER A 60 -8.11 0.72 7.09
C SER A 60 -7.90 -0.80 7.08
N LEU A 61 -6.93 -1.27 6.30
CA LEU A 61 -6.56 -2.68 6.23
C LEU A 61 -5.82 -3.16 7.49
N ALA A 62 -4.98 -2.31 8.07
CA ALA A 62 -4.27 -2.65 9.31
C ALA A 62 -5.23 -2.73 10.50
N THR A 63 -6.26 -1.88 10.54
CA THR A 63 -7.25 -1.84 11.63
C THR A 63 -8.48 -2.73 11.41
N GLU A 64 -8.46 -3.59 10.38
CA GLU A 64 -9.57 -4.49 10.02
C GLU A 64 -10.92 -3.78 9.79
N SER A 65 -10.87 -2.51 9.40
CA SER A 65 -12.03 -1.67 9.14
C SER A 65 -12.19 -1.38 7.65
N ASP A 66 -11.57 -2.20 6.79
CA ASP A 66 -11.60 -2.04 5.35
C ASP A 66 -12.99 -2.31 4.77
N GLY A 67 -13.30 -1.58 3.69
CA GLY A 67 -14.60 -1.61 3.04
C GLY A 67 -14.50 -1.65 1.51
N PRO A 68 -15.63 -1.48 0.81
CA PRO A 68 -15.67 -1.50 -0.66
C PRO A 68 -14.80 -0.42 -1.32
N ASP A 69 -14.62 0.72 -0.64
CA ASP A 69 -13.87 1.88 -1.15
C ASP A 69 -12.43 1.96 -0.58
N SER A 70 -11.99 0.95 0.18
CA SER A 70 -10.65 0.91 0.76
C SER A 70 -9.55 0.65 -0.27
N ASP A 71 -8.36 1.12 0.07
CA ASP A 71 -7.09 0.93 -0.61
C ASP A 71 -6.06 0.25 0.30
N ILE A 72 -4.94 -0.15 -0.30
CA ILE A 72 -3.80 -0.74 0.40
C ILE A 72 -2.78 0.36 0.68
N ASP A 73 -2.60 0.70 1.95
CA ASP A 73 -1.66 1.73 2.40
C ASP A 73 -0.36 1.11 2.93
N LEU A 74 0.77 1.39 2.28
CA LEU A 74 2.08 0.86 2.69
C LEU A 74 3.10 1.96 2.95
N LEU A 75 3.79 1.87 4.08
CA LEU A 75 5.00 2.64 4.36
C LEU A 75 6.21 1.73 4.16
N VAL A 76 7.05 2.09 3.19
CA VAL A 76 8.30 1.38 2.88
C VAL A 76 9.45 2.09 3.58
N VAL A 77 10.10 1.40 4.51
CA VAL A 77 11.29 1.89 5.23
C VAL A 77 12.52 1.39 4.48
N LEU A 78 13.34 2.33 4.00
CA LEU A 78 14.59 2.02 3.30
C LEU A 78 15.79 2.47 4.14
N ASP A 79 16.98 1.98 3.78
CA ASP A 79 18.22 2.58 4.25
C ASP A 79 18.31 4.06 3.84
N ASP A 80 19.20 4.85 4.46
CA ASP A 80 19.33 6.27 4.12
C ASP A 80 19.82 6.51 2.67
N ALA A 81 20.64 5.60 2.13
CA ALA A 81 21.31 5.73 0.84
C ALA A 81 20.44 5.55 -0.43
N PRO A 82 19.26 4.87 -0.43
CA PRO A 82 18.29 4.96 -1.53
C PRO A 82 17.36 6.19 -1.48
N LEU A 83 17.37 7.00 -0.41
CA LEU A 83 16.42 8.11 -0.23
C LEU A 83 16.95 9.52 -0.53
N ALA A 84 18.20 9.63 -0.99
CA ALA A 84 18.77 10.89 -1.46
C ALA A 84 17.90 11.59 -2.53
N ASP A 85 17.07 10.84 -3.26
CA ASP A 85 16.02 11.37 -4.15
C ASP A 85 14.67 10.69 -3.87
N ARG A 86 14.08 11.00 -2.72
CA ARG A 86 12.76 10.51 -2.28
C ARG A 86 11.68 10.59 -3.36
N ARG A 87 11.65 11.67 -4.14
CA ARG A 87 10.67 11.85 -5.22
C ARG A 87 10.85 10.83 -6.33
N ARG A 88 12.09 10.62 -6.77
CA ARG A 88 12.40 9.59 -7.77
C ARG A 88 12.06 8.20 -7.27
N THR A 89 12.38 7.87 -6.02
CA THR A 89 12.03 6.56 -5.43
C THR A 89 10.53 6.31 -5.44
N MET A 90 9.71 7.31 -5.05
CA MET A 90 8.25 7.19 -5.13
C MET A 90 7.74 7.01 -6.57
N VAL A 91 8.37 7.67 -7.56
CA VAL A 91 8.01 7.52 -8.98
C VAL A 91 8.31 6.10 -9.47
N GLU A 92 9.49 5.55 -9.15
CA GLU A 92 9.83 4.18 -9.55
C GLU A 92 8.96 3.14 -8.83
N MET A 93 8.64 3.33 -7.54
CA MET A 93 7.68 2.46 -6.83
C MET A 93 6.32 2.43 -7.54
N ARG A 94 5.74 3.60 -7.84
CA ARG A 94 4.49 3.69 -8.60
C ARG A 94 4.58 3.06 -9.99
N ARG A 95 5.76 3.07 -10.61
CA ARG A 95 5.99 2.47 -11.92
C ARG A 95 5.99 0.94 -11.84
N VAL A 96 6.72 0.34 -10.90
CA VAL A 96 6.80 -1.12 -10.76
C VAL A 96 5.50 -1.72 -10.27
N THR A 97 4.72 -0.99 -9.46
CA THR A 97 3.41 -1.45 -8.96
C THR A 97 2.24 -1.12 -9.89
N ARG A 98 2.48 -0.51 -11.05
CA ARG A 98 1.42 -0.12 -12.01
C ARG A 98 0.59 -1.29 -12.53
N GLY A 99 1.12 -2.52 -12.47
CA GLY A 99 0.42 -3.74 -12.86
C GLY A 99 -0.52 -4.30 -11.78
N VAL A 100 -0.51 -3.76 -10.56
CA VAL A 100 -1.38 -4.20 -9.47
C VAL A 100 -2.78 -3.65 -9.70
N ALA A 101 -3.77 -4.55 -9.73
CA ALA A 101 -5.15 -4.19 -10.03
C ALA A 101 -5.86 -3.48 -8.85
N ALA A 102 -5.45 -3.78 -7.62
CA ALA A 102 -6.02 -3.17 -6.42
C ALA A 102 -5.51 -1.73 -6.22
N PRO A 103 -6.37 -0.82 -5.72
CA PRO A 103 -5.97 0.52 -5.34
C PRO A 103 -4.98 0.45 -4.18
N HIS A 104 -3.91 1.23 -4.28
CA HIS A 104 -2.85 1.24 -3.29
C HIS A 104 -2.12 2.58 -3.26
N ASP A 105 -1.68 2.98 -2.07
CA ASP A 105 -0.84 4.14 -1.84
C ASP A 105 0.46 3.73 -1.16
N LEU A 106 1.57 4.24 -1.70
CA LEU A 106 2.92 3.92 -1.26
C LEU A 106 3.60 5.17 -0.74
N LEU A 107 4.03 5.10 0.51
CA LEU A 107 4.87 6.08 1.17
C LEU A 107 6.25 5.49 1.37
N VAL A 108 7.26 6.36 1.39
CA VAL A 108 8.64 5.97 1.63
C VAL A 108 9.27 6.87 2.68
N THR A 109 10.05 6.25 3.57
CA THR A 109 10.80 6.92 4.64
C THR A 109 12.13 6.21 4.89
N SER A 110 13.10 6.90 5.46
CA SER A 110 14.38 6.30 5.85
C SER A 110 14.31 5.81 7.29
N ILE A 111 15.24 4.95 7.70
CA ILE A 111 15.38 4.56 9.12
C ILE A 111 15.46 5.81 10.00
N ALA A 112 16.33 6.76 9.66
CA ALA A 112 16.54 7.97 10.46
C ALA A 112 15.29 8.89 10.52
N ASP A 113 14.57 9.04 9.40
CA ASP A 113 13.31 9.80 9.37
C ASP A 113 12.21 9.10 10.17
N PHE A 114 12.10 7.77 10.05
CA PHE A 114 11.15 6.95 10.78
C PHE A 114 11.37 7.06 12.28
N GLU A 115 12.59 6.84 12.77
CA GLU A 115 12.92 6.95 14.19
C GLU A 115 12.62 8.36 14.74
N ARG A 116 12.92 9.41 13.97
CA ARG A 116 12.70 10.79 14.41
C ARG A 116 11.21 11.16 14.48
N ASN A 117 10.40 10.65 13.56
CA ASN A 117 9.04 11.15 13.33
C ASN A 117 7.95 10.23 13.88
N SER A 118 8.22 8.95 14.15
CA SER A 118 7.22 7.94 14.58
C SER A 118 6.37 8.35 15.79
N ALA A 119 6.91 9.20 16.67
CA ALA A 119 6.20 9.71 17.85
C ALA A 119 5.62 11.13 17.69
N ARG A 120 5.65 11.71 16.48
CA ARG A 120 5.26 13.10 16.20
C ARG A 120 3.97 13.16 15.39
N PRO A 121 2.82 13.49 16.00
CA PRO A 121 1.56 13.65 15.28
C PRO A 121 1.68 14.62 14.10
N GLY A 122 1.04 14.28 12.98
CA GLY A 122 1.06 15.08 11.74
C GLY A 122 2.24 14.79 10.81
N THR A 123 3.12 13.84 11.17
CA THR A 123 4.15 13.33 10.26
C THR A 123 3.67 12.12 9.48
N THR A 124 4.32 11.83 8.35
CA THR A 124 4.02 10.68 7.49
C THR A 124 4.21 9.36 8.23
N GLU A 125 5.17 9.29 9.13
CA GLU A 125 5.56 8.06 9.83
C GLU A 125 4.72 7.78 11.08
N TYR A 126 4.01 8.78 11.61
CA TYR A 126 3.27 8.65 12.86
C TYR A 126 2.18 7.59 12.79
N GLU A 127 1.27 7.68 11.83
CA GLU A 127 0.14 6.74 11.76
C GLU A 127 0.60 5.28 11.54
N PRO A 128 1.53 5.00 10.59
CA PRO A 128 2.06 3.65 10.41
C PRO A 128 2.79 3.13 11.66
N ALA A 129 3.50 4.00 12.39
CA ALA A 129 4.20 3.60 13.60
C ALA A 129 3.26 3.29 14.78
N GLN A 130 2.10 3.95 14.86
CA GLN A 130 1.17 3.75 15.99
C GLN A 130 0.13 2.65 15.74
N HIS A 131 -0.33 2.49 14.49
CA HIS A 131 -1.45 1.60 14.16
C HIS A 131 -1.13 0.62 13.02
N GLY A 132 0.07 0.70 12.45
CA GLY A 132 0.48 -0.20 11.39
C GLY A 132 0.88 -1.58 11.88
N VAL A 133 0.90 -2.51 10.93
CA VAL A 133 1.36 -3.90 11.10
C VAL A 133 2.54 -4.11 10.17
N ALA A 134 3.68 -4.53 10.72
CA ALA A 134 4.83 -4.92 9.90
C ALA A 134 4.46 -6.18 9.08
N VAL A 135 4.43 -6.04 7.76
CA VAL A 135 4.16 -7.12 6.81
C VAL A 135 5.44 -7.69 6.20
N TYR A 136 6.55 -6.98 6.37
CA TYR A 136 7.89 -7.45 6.03
C TYR A 136 8.93 -6.80 6.95
N GLU A 137 9.91 -7.59 7.39
CA GLU A 137 11.12 -7.12 8.06
C GLU A 137 12.32 -7.86 7.47
N ARG A 138 13.34 -7.09 7.07
CA ARG A 138 14.59 -7.65 6.59
C ARG A 138 15.34 -8.27 7.76
N VAL A 139 15.60 -9.58 7.69
CA VAL A 139 16.40 -10.28 8.69
C VAL A 139 17.85 -9.82 8.54
N ALA A 140 18.41 -9.25 9.61
CA ALA A 140 19.84 -8.95 9.66
C ALA A 140 20.62 -10.27 9.58
N ALA A 141 21.45 -10.41 8.54
CA ALA A 141 22.34 -11.55 8.34
C ALA A 141 23.53 -11.53 9.31
#